data_AF-A0A1C3XH10-F1
#
_entry.id   AF-A0A1C3XH10-F1
#
_cell.length_a   1.000
_cell.length_b   1.000
_cell.length_c   1.000
_cell.angle_alpha   90.00
_cell.angle_beta   90.00
_cell.angle_gamma   90.00
#
_symmetry.space_group_name_H-M   'P 1'
#
loop_
_entity.id
_entity.type
_entity.pdbx_description
1 polymer ?
#
loop_
_entity_poly.entity_id
_entity_poly.type
_entity_poly.pdbx_seq_one_letter_code
_entity_poly.pdbx_strand_id
1 'polypeptide(L)'
;MGLEMRRRDYIPLKTRLAATLCEILTDDGTGKLVNVIPHEDAVKMIEDQVLSLFHFDHAIYHAQGGADAFWNLTPTIPEHREKTRKRDITQIAKTRRIEQRETEFRARLLAKHRGEPRPPSRWPKRSFPKRKEAA
;
A
#
# COMPACT_ATOMS: atom_id res chain seq x y z
N MET A 1 -19.80 24.94 44.07
CA MET A 1 -20.68 24.99 42.88
C MET A 1 -20.74 23.59 42.30
N GLY A 2 -21.88 22.91 42.42
CA GLY A 2 -22.04 21.56 41.86
C GLY A 2 -22.14 21.63 40.34
N LEU A 3 -21.25 20.93 39.63
CA LEU A 3 -21.38 20.69 38.20
C LEU A 3 -22.53 19.73 37.99
N GLU A 4 -23.71 20.26 37.69
CA GLU A 4 -24.86 19.48 37.27
C GLU A 4 -24.49 18.76 35.97
N MET A 5 -24.29 17.43 36.03
CA MET A 5 -23.97 16.61 34.87
C MET A 5 -25.18 16.57 33.94
N ARG A 6 -25.22 17.50 32.97
CA ARG A 6 -26.19 17.45 31.88
C ARG A 6 -26.01 16.16 31.10
N ARG A 7 -27.13 15.52 30.77
CA ARG A 7 -27.15 14.35 29.89
C ARG A 7 -26.58 14.77 28.53
N ARG A 8 -25.59 14.04 28.02
CA ARG A 8 -25.00 14.34 26.71
C ARG A 8 -26.01 14.05 25.61
N ASP A 9 -26.13 14.98 24.67
CA ASP A 9 -26.93 14.79 23.48
C ASP A 9 -26.32 13.73 22.56
N TYR A 10 -27.18 13.16 21.70
CA TYR A 10 -26.76 12.19 20.70
C TYR A 10 -25.91 12.86 19.61
N ILE A 11 -24.75 12.29 19.33
CA ILE A 11 -23.88 12.71 18.23
C ILE A 11 -24.11 11.78 17.03
N PRO A 12 -24.49 12.28 15.84
CA PRO A 12 -24.67 11.48 14.64
C PRO A 12 -23.40 10.72 14.23
N LEU A 13 -23.54 9.54 13.63
CA LEU A 13 -22.40 8.73 13.18
C LEU A 13 -21.51 9.51 12.19
N LYS A 14 -22.13 10.25 11.26
CA LYS A 14 -21.43 11.08 10.27
C LYS A 14 -20.50 12.10 10.93
N THR A 15 -20.99 12.78 11.97
CA THR A 15 -20.21 13.72 12.78
C THR A 15 -19.05 13.03 13.49
N ARG A 16 -19.27 11.82 14.03
CA ARG A 16 -18.19 11.03 14.64
C ARG A 16 -17.11 10.65 13.63
N LEU A 17 -17.51 10.23 12.42
CA LEU A 17 -16.59 9.86 11.35
C LEU A 17 -15.77 11.06 10.87
N ALA A 18 -16.41 12.19 10.61
CA ALA A 18 -15.72 13.43 10.24
C ALA A 18 -14.74 13.86 11.35
N ALA A 19 -15.16 13.84 12.62
CA ALA A 19 -14.30 14.15 13.75
C ALA A 19 -13.09 13.19 13.84
N THR A 20 -13.28 11.89 13.61
CA THR A 20 -12.15 10.94 13.62
C THR A 20 -11.15 11.18 12.49
N LEU A 21 -11.60 11.65 11.32
CA LEU A 21 -10.70 11.96 10.22
C LEU A 21 -9.87 13.24 10.47
N CYS A 22 -10.41 14.20 11.23
CA CYS A 22 -9.66 15.39 11.64
C CYS A 22 -8.49 15.09 12.57
N GLU A 23 -8.47 13.94 13.24
CA GLU A 23 -7.37 13.51 14.14
C GLU A 23 -6.21 12.83 13.40
N ILE A 24 -6.32 12.61 12.08
CA ILE A 24 -5.24 12.01 11.30
C ILE A 24 -4.07 12.99 11.22
N LEU A 25 -2.87 12.51 11.52
CA LEU A 25 -1.63 13.29 11.51
C LEU A 25 -0.79 13.00 10.27
N THR A 26 -0.09 14.03 9.78
CA THR A 26 0.94 13.95 8.75
C THR A 26 2.19 14.70 9.19
N ASP A 27 3.32 14.36 8.59
CA ASP A 27 4.56 15.13 8.73
C ASP A 27 4.44 16.42 7.91
N ASP A 28 4.80 17.56 8.52
CA ASP A 28 4.85 18.88 7.87
C ASP A 28 6.13 19.12 7.06
N GLY A 29 7.02 18.12 6.97
CA GLY A 29 8.31 18.20 6.30
C GLY A 29 9.45 18.69 7.20
N THR A 30 9.13 19.11 8.43
CA THR A 30 10.11 19.45 9.47
C THR A 30 10.28 18.33 10.52
N GLY A 31 9.56 17.22 10.35
CA GLY A 31 9.52 16.11 11.29
C GLY A 31 8.48 16.28 12.40
N LYS A 32 7.65 17.34 12.33
CA LYS A 32 6.56 17.57 13.27
C LYS A 32 5.28 16.96 12.72
N LEU A 33 4.60 16.20 13.58
CA LEU A 33 3.27 15.68 13.26
C LEU A 33 2.23 16.78 13.46
N VAL A 34 1.46 17.05 12.42
CA VAL A 34 0.37 18.02 12.41
C VAL A 34 -0.90 17.36 11.85
N ASN A 35 -2.06 17.85 12.26
CA ASN A 35 -3.33 17.36 11.72
C ASN A 35 -3.38 17.61 10.22
N VAL A 36 -3.78 16.57 9.49
CA VAL A 36 -3.97 16.61 8.04
C VAL A 36 -4.97 17.70 7.64
N ILE A 37 -6.01 17.91 8.47
CA ILE A 37 -6.90 19.06 8.38
C ILE A 37 -6.67 19.90 9.65
N PRO A 38 -6.08 21.10 9.54
CA PRO A 38 -5.94 22.01 10.66
C PRO A 38 -7.28 22.32 11.30
N HIS A 39 -7.32 22.47 12.63
CA HIS A 39 -8.56 22.74 13.37
C HIS A 39 -9.30 23.98 12.84
N GLU A 40 -8.56 25.05 12.52
CA GLU A 40 -9.14 26.30 11.99
C GLU A 40 -9.85 26.12 10.64
N ASP A 41 -9.42 25.14 9.84
CA ASP A 41 -10.06 24.81 8.58
C ASP A 41 -11.25 23.87 8.80
N ALA A 42 -11.11 22.87 9.68
CA ALA A 42 -12.19 21.95 10.03
C ALA A 42 -13.44 22.68 10.55
N VAL A 43 -13.28 23.76 11.32
CA VAL A 43 -14.39 24.60 11.83
C VAL A 43 -15.19 25.26 10.70
N LYS A 44 -14.57 25.49 9.53
CA LYS A 44 -15.21 26.14 8.37
C LYS A 44 -15.83 25.14 7.39
N MET A 45 -15.68 23.83 7.64
CA MET A 45 -16.14 22.77 6.76
C MET A 45 -17.41 22.10 7.28
N ILE A 46 -18.29 21.70 6.37
CA ILE A 46 -19.36 20.75 6.70
C ILE A 46 -18.85 19.32 6.68
N GLU A 47 -19.53 18.40 7.37
CA GLU A 47 -19.05 17.01 7.53
C GLU A 47 -18.85 16.30 6.18
N ASP A 48 -19.69 16.60 5.18
CA ASP A 48 -19.53 16.05 3.82
C ASP A 48 -18.23 16.50 3.15
N GLN A 49 -17.81 17.74 3.36
CA GLN A 49 -16.58 18.24 2.78
C GLN A 49 -15.39 17.51 3.41
N VAL A 50 -15.37 17.35 4.74
CA VAL A 50 -14.34 16.59 5.45
C VAL A 50 -14.28 15.15 4.93
N LEU A 51 -15.41 14.46 4.84
CA LEU A 51 -15.47 13.09 4.34
C LEU A 51 -15.00 12.99 2.88
N SER A 52 -15.32 13.97 2.04
CA SER A 52 -14.95 13.98 0.61
C SER A 52 -13.46 14.16 0.33
N LEU A 53 -12.70 14.71 1.29
CA LEU A 53 -11.24 14.89 1.13
C LEU A 53 -10.50 13.55 1.17
N PHE A 54 -11.02 12.57 1.90
CA PHE A 54 -10.36 11.30 2.12
C PHE A 54 -10.80 10.23 1.13
N HIS A 55 -9.82 9.48 0.63
CA HIS A 55 -9.99 8.26 -0.13
C HIS A 55 -9.50 7.09 0.73
N PHE A 56 -10.13 5.93 0.61
CA PHE A 56 -9.70 4.75 1.36
C PHE A 56 -8.84 3.84 0.48
N ASP A 57 -7.58 3.68 0.87
CA ASP A 57 -6.61 2.77 0.22
C ASP A 57 -6.66 1.39 0.87
N HIS A 58 -6.56 0.34 0.06
CA HIS A 58 -6.54 -1.03 0.55
C HIS A 58 -5.13 -1.44 0.96
N ALA A 59 -4.95 -1.92 2.20
CA ALA A 59 -3.67 -2.46 2.66
C ALA A 59 -3.28 -3.73 1.89
N ILE A 60 -4.25 -4.64 1.70
CA ILE A 60 -4.18 -5.78 0.79
C ILE A 60 -4.95 -5.40 -0.47
N TYR A 61 -4.26 -5.31 -1.60
CA TYR A 61 -4.90 -4.91 -2.85
C TYR A 61 -6.00 -5.88 -3.28
N HIS A 62 -7.07 -5.34 -3.88
CA HIS A 62 -8.11 -6.12 -4.53
C HIS A 62 -7.57 -7.18 -5.50
N ALA A 63 -6.53 -6.82 -6.27
CA ALA A 63 -5.87 -7.73 -7.22
C ALA A 63 -5.21 -8.96 -6.55
N GLN A 64 -5.01 -8.93 -5.24
CA GLN A 64 -4.45 -10.03 -4.43
C GLN A 64 -5.53 -10.69 -3.55
N GLY A 65 -6.81 -10.38 -3.77
CA GLY A 65 -7.92 -10.91 -2.97
C GLY A 65 -8.22 -10.13 -1.69
N GLY A 66 -7.76 -8.88 -1.57
CA GLY A 66 -8.12 -8.01 -0.45
C GLY A 66 -9.61 -7.67 -0.41
N ALA A 67 -10.19 -7.65 0.79
CA ALA A 67 -11.62 -7.40 1.01
C ALA A 67 -11.92 -5.91 1.24
N ASP A 68 -13.17 -5.49 0.93
CA ASP A 68 -13.72 -4.17 1.28
C ASP A 68 -14.19 -4.11 2.75
N ALA A 69 -13.28 -4.46 3.67
CA ALA A 69 -13.57 -4.50 5.10
C ALA A 69 -12.85 -3.36 5.83
N PHE A 70 -13.42 -2.87 6.94
CA PHE A 70 -12.88 -1.73 7.70
C PHE A 70 -11.42 -1.92 8.13
N TRP A 71 -10.97 -3.17 8.37
CA TRP A 71 -9.60 -3.48 8.77
C TRP A 71 -8.60 -3.41 7.61
N ASN A 72 -9.09 -3.41 6.36
CA ASN A 72 -8.26 -3.35 5.15
C ASN A 72 -8.19 -1.95 4.54
N LEU A 73 -8.96 -0.99 5.06
CA LEU A 73 -9.11 0.34 4.49
C LEU A 73 -8.39 1.38 5.34
N THR A 74 -7.52 2.18 4.72
CA THR A 74 -6.83 3.29 5.36
C THR A 74 -7.23 4.61 4.70
N PRO A 75 -7.71 5.62 5.44
CA PRO A 75 -7.99 6.93 4.88
C PRO A 75 -6.69 7.62 4.43
N THR A 76 -6.71 8.22 3.24
CA THR A 76 -5.59 8.91 2.58
C THR A 76 -6.10 10.14 1.84
N ILE A 77 -5.28 11.18 1.69
CA ILE A 77 -5.62 12.38 0.90
C ILE A 77 -5.06 12.27 -0.52
N PRO A 78 -5.74 12.81 -1.55
CA PRO A 78 -5.37 12.70 -2.97
C PRO A 78 -3.93 13.08 -3.37
N GLU A 79 -3.15 13.80 -2.56
CA GLU A 79 -1.70 13.93 -2.78
C GLU A 79 -0.99 12.56 -2.82
N HIS A 80 -1.59 11.51 -2.25
CA HIS A 80 -1.18 10.12 -2.39
C HIS A 80 -1.47 9.48 -3.77
N ARG A 81 -2.17 10.12 -4.72
CA ARG A 81 -2.34 9.58 -6.10
C ARG A 81 -0.99 9.34 -6.79
N GLU A 82 0.03 10.11 -6.41
CA GLU A 82 1.40 9.87 -6.86
C GLU A 82 1.95 8.52 -6.38
N LYS A 83 1.64 8.09 -5.16
CA LYS A 83 2.07 6.79 -4.61
C LYS A 83 1.46 5.64 -5.43
N THR A 84 0.15 5.66 -5.69
CA THR A 84 -0.51 4.63 -6.49
C THR A 84 0.07 4.55 -7.90
N ARG A 85 0.29 5.71 -8.53
CA ARG A 85 0.86 5.79 -9.89
C ARG A 85 2.32 5.35 -9.95
N LYS A 86 3.16 5.79 -9.01
CA LYS A 86 4.62 5.60 -9.04
C LYS A 86 5.05 4.26 -8.42
N ARG A 87 4.39 3.80 -7.35
CA ARG A 87 4.82 2.65 -6.54
C ARG A 87 3.90 1.45 -6.66
N ASP A 88 2.60 1.63 -6.45
CA ASP A 88 1.70 0.47 -6.26
C ASP A 88 1.50 -0.30 -7.57
N ILE A 89 1.32 0.40 -8.70
CA ILE A 89 1.24 -0.23 -10.03
C ILE A 89 2.51 -1.04 -10.34
N THR A 90 3.69 -0.48 -10.03
CA THR A 90 4.96 -1.15 -10.33
C THR A 90 5.19 -2.36 -9.42
N GLN A 91 4.76 -2.28 -8.16
CA GLN A 91 4.80 -3.41 -7.23
C GLN A 91 3.82 -4.52 -7.63
N ILE A 92 2.56 -4.21 -7.94
CA ILE A 92 1.57 -5.19 -8.42
C ILE A 92 2.09 -5.90 -9.67
N ALA A 93 2.63 -5.14 -10.63
CA ALA A 93 3.23 -5.72 -11.84
C ALA A 93 4.47 -6.58 -11.53
N LYS A 94 5.24 -6.26 -10.48
CA LYS A 94 6.36 -7.10 -10.02
C LYS A 94 5.85 -8.38 -9.36
N THR A 95 4.86 -8.31 -8.47
CA THR A 95 4.28 -9.47 -7.79
C THR A 95 3.70 -10.47 -8.79
N ARG A 96 2.89 -10.00 -9.75
CA ARG A 96 2.36 -10.85 -10.84
C ARG A 96 3.46 -11.56 -11.62
N ARG A 97 4.56 -10.86 -11.94
CA ARG A 97 5.72 -11.46 -12.63
C ARG A 97 6.42 -12.53 -11.80
N ILE A 98 6.49 -12.36 -10.48
CA ILE A 98 7.10 -13.34 -9.57
C ILE A 98 6.20 -14.56 -9.44
N GLU A 99 4.89 -14.37 -9.24
CA GLU A 99 3.91 -15.45 -9.17
C GLU A 99 3.89 -16.29 -10.46
N GLN A 100 3.97 -15.67 -11.63
CA GLN A 100 4.06 -16.39 -12.90
C GLN A 100 5.34 -17.26 -12.98
N ARG A 101 6.49 -16.73 -12.55
CA ARG A 101 7.74 -17.53 -12.52
C ARG A 101 7.66 -18.66 -11.51
N GLU A 102 7.03 -18.42 -10.37
CA GLU A 102 6.88 -19.43 -9.32
C GLU A 102 5.94 -20.56 -9.77
N THR A 103 4.82 -20.22 -10.40
CA THR A 103 3.88 -21.21 -10.97
C THR A 103 4.54 -22.04 -12.07
N GLU A 104 5.30 -21.43 -12.98
CA GLU A 104 6.10 -22.16 -13.98
C GLU A 104 7.12 -23.09 -13.33
N PHE A 105 7.83 -22.63 -12.30
CA PHE A 105 8.81 -23.43 -11.58
C PHE A 105 8.16 -24.61 -10.85
N ARG A 106 7.04 -24.38 -10.16
CA ARG A 106 6.25 -25.42 -9.50
C ARG A 106 5.73 -26.44 -10.51
N ALA A 107 5.24 -26.00 -11.67
CA ALA A 107 4.80 -26.88 -12.75
C ALA A 107 5.94 -27.80 -13.23
N ARG A 108 7.15 -27.26 -13.44
CA ARG A 108 8.33 -28.06 -13.83
C ARG A 108 8.75 -29.07 -12.77
N LEU A 109 8.72 -28.70 -11.49
CA LEU A 109 9.03 -29.63 -10.40
C LEU A 109 8.02 -30.77 -10.32
N LEU A 110 6.73 -30.47 -10.46
CA LEU A 110 5.66 -31.47 -10.40
C LEU A 110 5.63 -32.38 -11.64
N ALA A 111 6.03 -31.88 -12.81
CA ALA A 111 6.02 -32.64 -14.06
C ALA A 111 6.95 -33.87 -14.06
N LYS A 112 7.86 -34.04 -13.07
CA LYS A 112 8.74 -35.21 -12.88
C LYS A 112 9.44 -35.74 -14.16
N HIS A 113 9.55 -34.95 -15.23
CA HIS A 113 10.24 -35.35 -16.44
C HIS A 113 11.72 -35.01 -16.30
N ARG A 114 12.55 -36.05 -16.16
CA ARG A 114 14.01 -35.95 -16.24
C ARG A 114 14.39 -35.54 -17.68
N GLY A 115 14.46 -34.25 -17.99
CA GLY A 115 15.02 -33.85 -19.29
C GLY A 115 14.71 -32.47 -19.86
N GLU A 116 13.91 -31.60 -19.22
CA GLU A 116 13.69 -30.28 -19.82
C GLU A 116 15.00 -29.44 -19.82
N PRO A 117 15.35 -28.82 -20.97
CA PRO A 117 16.56 -28.03 -21.06
C PRO A 117 16.47 -26.84 -20.09
N ARG A 118 17.52 -26.68 -19.26
CA ARG A 118 17.63 -25.49 -18.40
C ARG A 118 17.54 -24.24 -19.27
N PRO A 119 16.82 -23.19 -18.83
CA PRO A 119 16.81 -21.93 -19.55
C PRO A 119 18.24 -21.43 -19.76
N PRO A 120 18.56 -20.86 -20.92
CA PRO A 120 19.91 -20.43 -21.23
C PRO A 120 20.42 -19.43 -20.18
N SER A 121 21.65 -19.67 -19.73
CA SER A 121 22.36 -18.76 -18.83
C SER A 121 22.42 -17.36 -19.44
N ARG A 122 22.01 -16.34 -18.68
CA ARG A 122 22.19 -14.93 -19.05
C ARG A 122 23.64 -14.46 -18.89
N TRP A 123 24.48 -15.24 -18.21
CA TRP A 123 25.88 -14.91 -17.99
C TRP A 123 26.69 -15.30 -19.23
N PRO A 124 27.55 -14.39 -19.73
CA PRO A 124 28.47 -14.70 -20.82
C PRO A 124 29.34 -15.89 -20.41
N LYS A 125 29.41 -16.92 -21.23
CA LYS A 125 30.31 -18.05 -21.00
C LYS A 125 31.74 -17.53 -21.16
N ARG A 126 32.47 -17.40 -20.05
CA ARG A 126 33.91 -17.10 -20.08
C ARG A 126 34.68 -18.40 -20.31
N SER A 127 35.55 -18.43 -21.31
CA SER A 127 36.50 -19.54 -21.50
C SER A 127 37.54 -19.52 -20.38
N PHE A 128 37.80 -20.67 -19.77
CA PHE A 128 38.91 -20.80 -18.83
C PHE A 128 40.25 -20.56 -19.56
N PRO A 129 41.22 -19.88 -18.93
CA PRO A 129 42.54 -19.68 -19.53
C PRO A 129 43.22 -21.04 -19.75
N LYS A 130 43.66 -21.30 -20.99
CA LYS A 130 44.42 -22.51 -21.33
C LYS A 130 45.81 -22.41 -20.69
N ARG A 131 46.22 -23.46 -19.97
CA ARG A 131 47.58 -23.59 -19.42
C ARG A 131 48.57 -23.61 -20.58
N LYS A 132 49.53 -22.67 -20.61
CA LYS A 132 50.65 -22.72 -21.56
C LYS A 132 51.57 -23.87 -21.11
N GLU A 133 51.84 -24.82 -22.00
CA GLU A 133 52.90 -25.80 -21.80
C GLU A 133 54.25 -25.06 -21.85
N ALA A 134 55.10 -25.31 -20.86
CA ALA A 134 56.44 -24.74 -20.79
C ALA A 134 57.33 -25.48 -21.81
N ALA A 135 57.96 -24.70 -22.70
CA ALA A 135 59.00 -25.18 -23.62
C ALA A 135 60.34 -25.36 -22.88
#